data_AF-A0A4V1ZWN9-F1
#
_entry.id   AF-A0A4V1ZWN9-F1
#
_cell.length_a   1.000
_cell.length_b   1.000
_cell.length_c   1.000
_cell.angle_alpha   90.00
_cell.angle_beta   90.00
_cell.angle_gamma   90.00
#
_symmetry.space_group_name_H-M   'P 1'
#
loop_
_entity.id
_entity.type
_entity.pdbx_description
1 polymer ?
#
loop_
_entity_poly.entity_id
_entity_poly.type
_entity_poly.pdbx_seq_one_letter_code
_entity_poly.pdbx_strand_id
1 'polypeptide(L)'
;MKHILISFFIILTGVSVIGQQRTREEDSIARRRVQDSLRALTEQDHKEMLATLNIKTLRQGANGNNPNAPNAANYDESKANPFPILPAALVLKNGKVVSSPEEWWKNRRPEIVEDFDREIYGRTPAITPKVNWQLIKEEKNINNNI
;
A
#
# COMPACT_ATOMS: atom_id res chain seq x y z
N MET A 1 -5.55 -35.16 75.63
CA MET A 1 -6.98 -34.86 75.40
C MET A 1 -7.15 -33.37 75.16
N LYS A 2 -8.00 -33.02 74.18
CA LYS A 2 -8.38 -31.68 73.69
C LYS A 2 -7.58 -31.21 72.47
N HIS A 3 -8.26 -31.34 71.33
CA HIS A 3 -7.81 -31.06 69.97
C HIS A 3 -7.63 -29.55 69.74
N ILE A 4 -6.51 -29.17 69.14
CA ILE A 4 -6.30 -27.84 68.56
C ILE A 4 -6.77 -27.91 67.11
N LEU A 5 -7.94 -27.35 66.81
CA LEU A 5 -8.39 -27.15 65.43
C LEU A 5 -7.56 -26.01 64.82
N ILE A 6 -6.69 -26.36 63.89
CA ILE A 6 -5.95 -25.43 63.04
C ILE A 6 -6.93 -24.94 61.96
N SER A 7 -7.34 -23.68 62.08
CA SER A 7 -8.15 -22.99 61.07
C SER A 7 -7.25 -22.62 59.89
N PHE A 8 -7.39 -23.34 58.78
CA PHE A 8 -6.72 -23.02 57.51
C PHE A 8 -7.44 -21.83 56.85
N PHE A 9 -6.91 -20.62 57.04
CA PHE A 9 -7.29 -19.47 56.24
C PHE A 9 -6.48 -19.51 54.93
N ILE A 10 -7.04 -20.10 53.88
CA ILE A 10 -6.48 -20.03 52.54
C ILE A 10 -6.70 -18.60 52.04
N ILE A 11 -5.66 -17.76 52.14
CA ILE A 11 -5.65 -16.46 51.46
C ILE A 11 -5.45 -16.75 49.97
N LEU A 12 -6.57 -16.87 49.26
CA LEU A 12 -6.61 -16.86 47.81
C LEU A 12 -6.33 -15.42 47.35
N THR A 13 -5.05 -15.04 47.22
CA THR A 13 -4.68 -13.82 46.50
C THR A 13 -4.91 -14.07 45.01
N GLY A 14 -6.13 -13.84 44.55
CA GLY A 14 -6.40 -13.67 43.14
C GLY A 14 -5.59 -12.48 42.64
N VAL A 15 -4.56 -12.72 41.84
CA VAL A 15 -3.96 -11.68 41.00
C VAL A 15 -5.01 -11.37 39.94
N SER A 16 -5.91 -10.44 40.25
CA SER A 16 -6.71 -9.80 39.22
C SER A 16 -5.75 -9.04 38.33
N VAL A 17 -5.45 -9.59 37.16
CA VAL A 17 -4.89 -8.84 36.04
C VAL A 17 -5.99 -7.86 35.61
N ILE A 18 -6.08 -6.73 36.31
CA ILE A 18 -6.71 -5.54 35.77
C ILE A 18 -5.75 -5.13 34.65
N GLY A 19 -6.10 -5.47 33.40
CA GLY A 19 -5.43 -4.91 32.24
C GLY A 19 -5.55 -3.39 32.35
N GLN A 20 -4.46 -2.74 32.75
CA GLN A 20 -4.41 -1.30 32.89
C GLN A 20 -4.56 -0.72 31.47
N GLN A 21 -5.78 -0.30 31.13
CA GLN A 21 -6.07 0.31 29.83
C GLN A 21 -5.21 1.57 29.71
N ARG A 22 -4.40 1.63 28.66
CA ARG A 22 -3.54 2.79 28.38
C ARG A 22 -4.40 4.04 28.26
N THR A 23 -3.88 5.16 28.74
CA THR A 23 -4.55 6.45 28.57
C THR A 23 -4.56 6.83 27.09
N ARG A 24 -5.50 7.69 26.69
CA ARG A 24 -5.57 8.22 25.31
C ARG A 24 -4.25 8.87 24.87
N GLU A 25 -3.55 9.50 25.81
CA GLU A 25 -2.25 10.13 25.56
C GLU A 25 -1.16 9.09 25.31
N GLU A 26 -1.04 8.07 26.15
CA GLU A 26 -0.08 6.96 25.96
C GLU A 26 -0.34 6.22 24.64
N ASP A 27 -1.60 6.01 24.27
CA ASP A 27 -1.98 5.44 22.99
C ASP A 27 -1.60 6.34 21.82
N SER A 28 -1.78 7.66 21.94
CA SER A 28 -1.36 8.62 20.91
C SER A 28 0.16 8.61 20.70
N ILE A 29 0.94 8.52 21.78
CA ILE A 29 2.39 8.43 21.76
C ILE A 29 2.82 7.11 21.12
N ALA A 30 2.18 6.00 21.48
CA ALA A 30 2.45 4.69 20.88
C ALA A 30 2.19 4.69 19.37
N ARG A 31 1.05 5.25 18.92
CA ARG A 31 0.72 5.38 17.49
C ARG A 31 1.74 6.24 16.75
N ARG A 32 2.14 7.37 17.35
CA ARG A 32 3.16 8.26 16.77
C ARG A 32 4.50 7.56 16.61
N ARG A 33 4.95 6.81 17.62
CA ARG A 33 6.19 6.01 17.54
C ARG A 33 6.13 4.98 16.41
N VAL A 34 4.99 4.31 16.24
CA VAL A 34 4.78 3.37 15.12
C VAL A 34 4.84 4.10 13.79
N GLN A 35 4.17 5.25 13.65
CA GLN A 35 4.22 6.05 12.42
C GLN A 35 5.63 6.54 12.08
N ASP A 36 6.36 7.03 13.08
CA ASP A 36 7.73 7.51 12.90
C ASP A 36 8.68 6.36 12.51
N SER A 37 8.49 5.17 13.11
CA SER A 37 9.22 3.95 12.73
C SER A 37 8.91 3.52 11.29
N LEU A 38 7.63 3.51 10.88
CA LEU A 38 7.23 3.19 9.51
C LEU A 38 7.84 4.15 8.50
N ARG A 39 7.85 5.46 8.79
CA ARG A 39 8.50 6.47 7.95
C ARG A 39 9.99 6.20 7.80
N ALA A 40 10.69 5.92 8.89
CA ALA A 40 12.12 5.60 8.86
C ALA A 40 12.40 4.34 8.01
N LEU A 41 11.57 3.30 8.13
CA LEU A 41 11.69 2.10 7.31
C LEU A 41 11.42 2.38 5.82
N THR A 42 10.40 3.19 5.49
CA THR A 42 10.14 3.61 4.11
C THR A 42 11.32 4.40 3.51
N GLU A 43 11.92 5.30 4.28
CA GLU A 43 13.10 6.06 3.83
C GLU A 43 14.32 5.16 3.61
N GLN A 44 14.50 4.15 4.46
CA GLN A 44 15.58 3.18 4.32
C GLN A 44 15.39 2.31 3.07
N ASP A 45 14.21 1.71 2.92
CA ASP A 45 13.85 0.88 1.76
C ASP A 45 14.04 1.66 0.44
N HIS A 46 13.56 2.91 0.39
CA HIS A 46 13.75 3.77 -0.78
C HIS A 46 15.23 4.05 -1.08
N LYS A 47 16.08 4.27 -0.07
CA LYS A 47 17.53 4.47 -0.26
C LYS A 47 18.21 3.20 -0.80
N GLU A 48 17.85 2.04 -0.27
CA GLU A 48 18.37 0.74 -0.72
C GLU A 48 17.95 0.44 -2.16
N MET A 49 16.70 0.74 -2.51
CA MET A 49 16.18 0.63 -3.88
C MET A 49 16.98 1.52 -4.85
N LEU A 50 17.19 2.80 -4.52
CA LEU A 50 18.00 3.71 -5.35
C LEU A 50 19.45 3.22 -5.51
N ALA A 51 20.05 2.73 -4.44
CA ALA A 51 21.40 2.17 -4.48
C ALA A 51 21.49 0.94 -5.39
N THR A 52 20.50 0.04 -5.30
CA THR A 52 20.40 -1.17 -6.12
C THR A 52 20.27 -0.83 -7.61
N LEU A 53 19.47 0.18 -7.94
CA LEU A 53 19.29 0.66 -9.32
C LEU A 53 20.41 1.60 -9.78
N ASN A 54 21.42 1.85 -8.94
CA ASN A 54 22.53 2.78 -9.19
C ASN A 54 22.06 4.21 -9.52
N ILE A 55 20.98 4.66 -8.86
CA ILE A 55 20.42 6.01 -9.01
C ILE A 55 20.96 6.89 -7.88
N LYS A 56 21.72 7.94 -8.24
CA LYS A 56 22.31 8.87 -7.25
C LYS A 56 21.31 9.89 -6.72
N THR A 57 20.49 10.46 -7.59
CA THR A 57 19.54 11.53 -7.26
C THR A 57 18.31 11.43 -8.15
N LEU A 58 17.13 11.65 -7.57
CA LEU A 58 15.90 11.82 -8.32
C LEU A 58 15.60 13.31 -8.54
N ARG A 59 14.95 13.62 -9.65
CA ARG A 59 14.38 14.95 -9.87
C ARG A 59 13.25 15.19 -8.87
N GLN A 60 13.21 16.36 -8.26
CA GLN A 60 12.12 16.74 -7.35
C GLN A 60 10.78 16.72 -8.10
N GLY A 61 9.75 16.16 -7.46
CA GLY A 61 8.37 16.19 -7.97
C GLY A 61 7.80 17.62 -8.00
N ALA A 62 6.71 17.82 -8.73
CA ALA A 62 6.03 19.11 -8.78
C ALA A 62 5.33 19.44 -7.45
N ASN A 63 5.26 20.71 -7.10
CA ASN A 63 4.52 21.22 -5.94
C ASN A 63 3.13 21.70 -6.38
N GLY A 64 2.09 20.97 -6.01
CA GLY A 64 0.71 21.35 -6.29
C GLY A 64 0.09 22.33 -5.29
N ASN A 65 0.72 22.54 -4.13
CA ASN A 65 0.16 23.37 -3.05
C ASN A 65 0.60 24.83 -3.12
N ASN A 66 1.76 25.11 -3.74
CA ASN A 66 2.30 26.46 -3.87
C ASN A 66 2.57 26.80 -5.34
N PRO A 67 1.72 27.64 -5.97
CA PRO A 67 1.90 28.09 -7.35
C PRO A 67 3.17 28.91 -7.59
N ASN A 68 3.76 29.50 -6.55
CA ASN A 68 4.96 30.32 -6.63
C ASN A 68 6.25 29.52 -6.30
N ALA A 69 6.14 28.21 -6.05
CA ALA A 69 7.31 27.37 -5.81
C ALA A 69 8.13 27.22 -7.11
N PRO A 70 9.48 27.09 -7.03
CA PRO A 70 10.32 26.86 -8.20
C PRO A 70 9.94 25.62 -9.03
N ASN A 71 9.28 24.65 -8.41
CA ASN A 71 8.79 23.41 -9.00
C ASN A 71 7.25 23.35 -9.02
N ALA A 72 6.56 24.49 -9.07
CA ALA A 72 5.10 24.54 -9.17
C ALA A 72 4.58 23.69 -10.35
N ALA A 73 3.43 23.05 -10.16
CA ALA A 73 2.76 22.32 -11.23
C ALA A 73 2.36 23.26 -12.38
N ASN A 74 2.50 22.79 -13.64
CA ASN A 74 2.11 23.57 -14.81
C ASN A 74 0.60 23.51 -15.04
N TYR A 75 -0.03 24.67 -15.23
CA TYR A 75 -1.44 24.83 -15.62
C TYR A 75 -1.61 25.62 -16.92
N ASP A 76 -0.50 25.99 -17.57
CA ASP A 76 -0.49 26.67 -18.86
C ASP A 76 -0.41 25.64 -19.99
N GLU A 77 -1.50 25.53 -20.76
CA GLU A 77 -1.64 24.56 -21.86
C GLU A 77 -0.54 24.73 -22.92
N SER A 78 -0.05 25.95 -23.15
CA SER A 78 1.02 26.21 -24.11
C SER A 78 2.35 25.53 -23.75
N LYS A 79 2.50 25.13 -22.47
CA LYS A 79 3.66 24.41 -21.92
C LYS A 79 3.36 22.94 -21.63
N ALA A 80 2.14 22.46 -21.89
CA ALA A 80 1.68 21.13 -21.49
C ALA A 80 2.11 20.00 -22.44
N ASN A 81 2.72 20.32 -23.60
CA ASN A 81 3.16 19.31 -24.57
C ASN A 81 4.69 19.31 -24.84
N PRO A 82 5.55 19.15 -23.82
CA PRO A 82 7.00 19.11 -24.02
C PRO A 82 7.50 17.83 -24.69
N PHE A 83 6.70 16.75 -24.70
CA PHE A 83 7.06 15.44 -25.25
C PHE A 83 5.99 14.93 -26.25
N PRO A 84 5.91 15.54 -27.45
CA PRO A 84 4.82 15.27 -28.39
C PRO A 84 4.93 13.91 -29.10
N ILE A 85 6.11 13.27 -29.05
CA ILE A 85 6.36 11.99 -29.70
C ILE A 85 6.00 10.87 -28.72
N LEU A 86 4.84 10.24 -28.96
CA LEU A 86 4.37 9.11 -28.17
C LEU A 86 4.79 7.77 -28.81
N PRO A 87 5.01 6.72 -27.99
CA PRO A 87 5.23 5.38 -28.51
C PRO A 87 4.07 4.90 -29.38
N ALA A 88 4.38 4.28 -30.52
CA ALA A 88 3.36 3.77 -31.43
C ALA A 88 2.63 2.56 -30.81
N ALA A 89 1.36 2.73 -30.46
CA ALA A 89 0.58 1.68 -29.81
C ALA A 89 0.37 0.46 -30.71
N LEU A 90 0.19 0.67 -32.02
CA LEU A 90 -0.09 -0.37 -33.03
C LEU A 90 1.16 -0.78 -33.82
N VAL A 91 2.34 -0.71 -33.20
CA VAL A 91 3.59 -1.22 -33.77
C VAL A 91 4.22 -2.16 -32.76
N LEU A 92 4.48 -3.40 -33.18
CA LEU A 92 5.19 -4.39 -32.38
C LEU A 92 6.63 -3.92 -32.13
N LYS A 93 7.28 -4.46 -31.09
CA LYS A 93 8.69 -4.13 -30.79
C LYS A 93 9.66 -4.42 -31.94
N ASN A 94 9.30 -5.35 -32.82
CA ASN A 94 10.06 -5.68 -34.03
C ASN A 94 9.81 -4.72 -35.22
N GLY A 95 8.99 -3.67 -35.05
CA GLY A 95 8.67 -2.68 -36.07
C GLY A 95 7.49 -3.04 -36.98
N LYS A 96 6.90 -4.23 -36.87
CA LYS A 96 5.73 -4.62 -37.67
C LYS A 96 4.47 -3.88 -37.19
N VAL A 97 3.73 -3.31 -38.13
CA VAL A 97 2.43 -2.68 -37.87
C VAL A 97 1.39 -3.74 -37.54
N VAL A 98 0.66 -3.52 -36.45
CA VAL A 98 -0.50 -4.31 -36.04
C VAL A 98 -1.70 -3.89 -36.88
N SER A 99 -2.18 -4.78 -37.74
CA SER A 99 -3.27 -4.47 -38.67
C SER A 99 -4.58 -5.22 -38.41
N SER A 100 -4.61 -6.12 -37.41
CA SER A 100 -5.81 -6.88 -37.06
C SER A 100 -6.02 -7.01 -35.55
N PRO A 101 -7.28 -7.22 -35.10
CA PRO A 101 -7.57 -7.50 -33.69
C PRO A 101 -6.85 -8.75 -33.16
N GLU A 102 -6.70 -9.79 -33.98
CA GLU A 102 -6.03 -11.04 -33.59
C GLU A 102 -4.54 -10.79 -33.29
N GLU A 103 -3.87 -9.99 -34.12
CA GLU A 103 -2.47 -9.63 -33.90
C GLU A 103 -2.29 -8.77 -32.64
N TRP A 104 -3.26 -7.88 -32.35
CA TRP A 104 -3.29 -7.13 -31.09
C TRP A 104 -3.35 -8.04 -29.87
N TRP A 105 -4.33 -8.94 -29.81
CA TRP A 105 -4.55 -9.80 -28.65
C TRP A 105 -3.44 -10.83 -28.44
N LYS A 106 -2.91 -11.40 -29.54
CA LYS A 106 -1.89 -12.45 -29.46
C LYS A 106 -0.47 -11.91 -29.27
N ASN A 107 -0.16 -10.73 -29.78
CA ASN A 107 1.21 -10.21 -29.80
C ASN A 107 1.35 -8.86 -29.09
N ARG A 108 0.70 -7.80 -29.59
CA ARG A 108 1.00 -6.44 -29.13
C ARG A 108 0.56 -6.17 -27.69
N ARG A 109 -0.63 -6.63 -27.31
CA ARG A 109 -1.14 -6.44 -25.96
C ARG A 109 -0.25 -7.15 -24.92
N PRO A 110 0.17 -8.42 -25.09
CA PRO A 110 1.17 -9.04 -24.22
C PRO A 110 2.47 -8.24 -24.08
N GLU A 111 3.01 -7.69 -25.18
CA GLU A 111 4.22 -6.85 -25.10
C GLU A 111 4.02 -5.62 -24.20
N ILE A 112 2.89 -4.92 -24.35
CA ILE A 112 2.56 -3.74 -23.55
C ILE A 112 2.39 -4.13 -22.08
N VAL A 113 1.65 -5.19 -21.78
CA VAL A 113 1.46 -5.67 -20.40
C VAL A 113 2.80 -5.97 -19.75
N GLU A 114 3.68 -6.69 -20.44
CA GLU A 114 5.01 -7.01 -19.92
C GLU A 114 5.88 -5.74 -19.72
N ASP A 115 5.72 -4.70 -20.53
CA ASP A 115 6.41 -3.41 -20.29
C ASP A 115 5.88 -2.72 -19.03
N PHE A 116 4.57 -2.71 -18.81
CA PHE A 116 3.98 -2.14 -17.59
C PHE A 116 4.35 -2.95 -16.34
N ASP A 117 4.32 -4.28 -16.41
CA ASP A 117 4.66 -5.16 -15.30
C ASP A 117 6.15 -5.06 -14.95
N ARG A 118 7.02 -4.89 -15.95
CA ARG A 118 8.47 -4.78 -15.71
C ARG A 118 8.89 -3.39 -15.22
N GLU A 119 8.34 -2.33 -15.81
CA GLU A 119 8.88 -0.97 -15.64
C GLU A 119 8.01 -0.04 -14.79
N ILE A 120 6.72 -0.33 -14.61
CA ILE A 120 5.77 0.61 -13.99
C ILE A 120 5.16 0.06 -12.69
N TYR A 121 4.52 -1.11 -12.75
CA TYR A 121 3.72 -1.63 -11.63
C TYR A 121 4.38 -2.78 -10.87
N GLY A 122 5.27 -3.53 -11.51
CA GLY A 122 5.82 -4.76 -10.96
C GLY A 122 5.04 -6.01 -11.39
N ARG A 123 5.74 -7.15 -11.45
CA ARG A 123 5.14 -8.44 -11.80
C ARG A 123 4.40 -9.03 -10.61
N THR A 124 3.24 -9.61 -10.88
CA THR A 124 2.57 -10.46 -9.89
C THR A 124 3.42 -11.72 -9.64
N PRO A 125 3.68 -12.09 -8.37
CA PRO A 125 4.42 -13.31 -8.07
C PRO A 125 3.75 -14.55 -8.67
N ALA A 126 4.55 -15.46 -9.24
CA ALA A 126 4.05 -16.69 -9.86
C ALA A 126 3.22 -17.56 -8.91
N ILE A 127 3.53 -17.50 -7.61
CA ILE A 127 2.79 -18.17 -6.54
C ILE A 127 2.12 -17.08 -5.70
N THR A 128 0.90 -16.71 -6.09
CA THR A 128 0.04 -15.82 -5.30
C THR A 128 -0.97 -16.65 -4.52
N PRO A 129 -1.09 -16.49 -3.18
CA PRO A 129 -1.99 -17.31 -2.37
C PRO A 129 -3.45 -17.07 -2.75
N LYS A 130 -4.25 -18.15 -2.81
CA LYS A 130 -5.69 -18.08 -3.07
C LYS A 130 -6.38 -17.38 -1.91
N VAL A 131 -7.17 -16.36 -2.23
CA VAL A 131 -8.07 -15.72 -1.26
C VAL A 131 -9.35 -16.53 -1.14
N ASN A 132 -9.73 -16.89 0.09
CA ASN A 132 -11.03 -17.52 0.39
C ASN A 132 -11.91 -16.53 1.14
N TRP A 133 -13.09 -16.26 0.60
CA TRP A 133 -14.07 -15.36 1.21
C TRP A 133 -15.16 -16.17 1.91
N GLN A 134 -15.58 -15.69 3.08
CA GLN A 134 -16.72 -16.24 3.82
C GLN A 134 -17.71 -15.11 4.11
N LEU A 135 -18.99 -15.34 3.81
CA LEU A 135 -20.05 -14.44 4.23
C LEU A 135 -20.17 -14.50 5.75
N ILE A 136 -19.82 -13.39 6.41
CA ILE A 136 -19.88 -13.28 7.87
C ILE A 136 -21.25 -12.83 8.37
N LYS A 137 -21.99 -12.07 7.56
CA LYS A 137 -23.30 -11.52 7.91
C LYS A 137 -24.02 -11.04 6.64
N GLU A 138 -25.30 -11.35 6.53
CA GLU A 138 -26.22 -10.76 5.56
C GLU A 138 -27.47 -10.31 6.33
N GLU A 139 -27.83 -9.02 6.22
CA GLU A 139 -29.02 -8.46 6.85
C GLU A 139 -30.00 -8.01 5.76
N LYS A 140 -31.19 -8.62 5.76
CA LYS A 140 -32.28 -8.21 4.87
C LYS A 140 -33.19 -7.24 5.62
N ASN A 141 -33.01 -5.95 5.36
CA ASN A 141 -33.94 -4.93 5.85
C ASN A 141 -35.16 -4.85 4.93
N ILE A 142 -36.32 -5.27 5.43
CA ILE A 142 -37.62 -5.02 4.81
C ILE A 142 -38.27 -3.83 5.51
N ASN A 143 -38.17 -2.65 4.90
CA ASN A 143 -38.90 -1.46 5.33
C ASN A 143 -40.35 -1.56 4.85
N ASN A 144 -41.20 -2.28 5.59
CA ASN A 144 -42.65 -2.25 5.37
C ASN A 144 -43.23 -0.98 6.01
N ASN A 145 -43.24 0.12 5.25
CA ASN A 145 -44.08 1.27 5.56
C ASN A 145 -45.22 1.31 4.53
N ILE A 146 -46.33 0.64 4.86
CA ILE A 146 -47.64 0.78 4.20
C ILE A 146 -48.60 1.26 5.27
#